data_AF-A0A963T1M1-F1
#
_entry.id   AF-A0A963T1M1-F1
#
_cell.length_a   1.000
_cell.length_b   1.000
_cell.length_c   1.000
_cell.angle_alpha   90.00
_cell.angle_beta   90.00
_cell.angle_gamma   90.00
#
_symmetry.space_group_name_H-M   'P 1'
#
loop_
_entity.id
_entity.type
_entity.pdbx_description
1 polymer ?
#
loop_
_entity_poly.entity_id
_entity_poly.type
_entity_poly.pdbx_seq_one_letter_code
_entity_poly.pdbx_strand_id
1 'polypeptide(L)' 'MSSSENQTDTAESSPPEEPIPAMQRALDNPFLLLFLGVTIPTVLYIVWGVMEVASVPIAQ' A
#
# COMPACT_ATOMS: atom_id res chain seq x y z
N MET A 1 -61.63 -0.36 -13.42
CA MET A 1 -60.99 0.46 -12.38
C MET A 1 -59.59 -0.06 -12.19
N SER A 2 -58.65 0.64 -12.81
CA SER A 2 -57.22 0.53 -12.59
C SER A 2 -56.87 1.27 -11.28
N SER A 3 -55.62 1.12 -10.85
CA SER A 3 -54.96 1.86 -9.77
C SER A 3 -55.14 1.27 -8.37
N SER A 4 -54.21 0.38 -8.04
CA SER A 4 -53.37 0.55 -6.84
C SER A 4 -52.12 -0.32 -7.00
N GLU A 5 -51.23 0.13 -7.88
CA GLU A 5 -49.81 -0.20 -7.81
C GLU A 5 -49.28 0.40 -6.51
N ASN A 6 -49.21 -0.40 -5.45
CA ASN A 6 -48.41 -0.04 -4.27
C ASN A 6 -46.94 -0.33 -4.60
N GLN A 7 -46.37 0.55 -5.41
CA GLN A 7 -44.94 0.61 -5.67
C GLN A 7 -44.29 1.14 -4.39
N THR A 8 -44.02 0.21 -3.47
CA THR A 8 -43.13 0.45 -2.35
C THR A 8 -41.76 0.72 -2.96
N ASP A 9 -41.43 1.99 -3.13
CA ASP A 9 -40.09 2.47 -3.42
C ASP A 9 -39.15 1.80 -2.42
N THR A 10 -38.46 0.77 -2.90
CA THR A 10 -37.35 0.18 -2.18
C THR A 10 -36.25 1.23 -2.28
N ALA A 11 -36.23 2.14 -1.31
CA ALA A 11 -35.08 2.99 -1.08
C ALA A 11 -33.91 2.05 -0.86
N GLU A 12 -33.13 1.81 -1.92
CA GLU A 12 -31.82 1.18 -1.84
C GLU A 12 -30.96 2.05 -0.92
N SER A 13 -30.98 1.73 0.37
CA SER A 13 -29.98 2.18 1.31
C SER A 13 -28.69 1.46 0.93
N SER A 14 -27.93 2.02 0.01
CA SER A 14 -26.56 1.61 -0.26
C SER A 14 -25.82 1.60 1.09
N PRO A 15 -25.18 0.51 1.50
CA PRO A 15 -24.45 0.48 2.76
C PRO A 15 -23.39 1.59 2.74
N PRO A 16 -23.15 2.27 3.88
CA PRO A 16 -22.17 3.35 3.95
C PRO A 16 -20.81 2.82 3.51
N GLU A 17 -20.16 3.49 2.56
CA GLU A 17 -18.82 3.16 2.10
C GLU A 17 -17.85 3.28 3.29
N GLU A 18 -17.35 2.14 3.78
CA GLU A 18 -16.36 2.14 4.86
C GLU A 18 -15.04 2.76 4.35
N PRO A 19 -14.47 3.74 5.06
CA PRO A 19 -13.23 4.37 4.62
C PRO A 19 -12.07 3.37 4.60
N ILE A 20 -11.40 3.29 3.45
CA ILE A 20 -10.29 2.36 3.24
C ILE A 20 -9.14 2.67 4.23
N PRO A 21 -8.67 1.69 5.02
CA PRO A 21 -7.54 1.84 5.93
C PRO A 21 -6.28 2.39 5.24
N ALA A 22 -5.61 3.36 5.88
CA ALA A 22 -4.41 4.01 5.30
C ALA A 22 -3.27 3.04 4.99
N MET A 23 -3.13 1.95 5.76
CA MET A 23 -2.13 0.92 5.54
C MET A 23 -2.41 0.08 4.31
N GLN A 24 -3.68 -0.21 4.00
CA GLN A 24 -4.07 -0.90 2.76
C GLN A 24 -3.75 -0.01 1.57
N ARG A 25 -4.13 1.27 1.61
CA ARG A 25 -3.84 2.22 0.51
C ARG A 25 -2.34 2.38 0.21
N ALA A 26 -1.49 2.26 1.22
CA ALA A 26 -0.03 2.26 1.03
C ALA A 26 0.47 0.98 0.35
N LEU A 27 -0.12 -0.17 0.70
CA LEU A 27 0.21 -1.48 0.12
C LEU A 27 -0.49 -1.77 -1.23
N ASP A 28 -1.52 -1.00 -1.57
CA ASP A 28 -2.25 -1.11 -2.84
C ASP A 28 -1.59 -0.28 -3.96
N ASN A 29 -0.61 0.56 -3.63
CA ASN A 29 0.11 1.36 -4.63
C ASN A 29 1.35 0.59 -5.14
N PRO A 30 1.32 0.08 -6.39
CA PRO A 30 2.40 -0.75 -6.94
C PRO A 30 3.73 0.01 -7.02
N PHE A 31 3.72 1.33 -7.20
CA PHE A 31 4.95 2.13 -7.23
C PHE A 31 5.58 2.27 -5.84
N LEU A 32 4.77 2.36 -4.79
CA LEU A 32 5.29 2.36 -3.41
C LEU A 32 5.90 1.01 -3.06
N LEU A 33 5.26 -0.10 -3.46
CA LEU A 33 5.84 -1.44 -3.29
C LEU A 33 7.12 -1.61 -4.09
N LEU A 34 7.17 -1.14 -5.34
CA LEU A 34 8.37 -1.18 -6.17
C LEU A 34 9.48 -0.38 -5.50
N PHE A 35 9.19 0.88 -5.13
CA PHE A 35 10.15 1.77 -4.50
C PHE A 35 10.71 1.14 -3.22
N LEU A 36 9.86 0.65 -2.34
CA LEU A 36 10.28 0.01 -1.10
C LEU A 36 11.05 -1.29 -1.37
N GLY A 37 10.60 -2.09 -2.36
CA GLY A 37 11.21 -3.35 -2.76
C GLY A 37 12.61 -3.20 -3.34
N VAL A 38 12.93 -2.09 -4.01
CA VAL A 38 14.28 -1.79 -4.49
C VAL A 38 15.09 -1.04 -3.44
N THR A 39 14.48 -0.06 -2.76
CA THR A 39 15.19 0.80 -1.80
C THR A 39 15.71 0.00 -0.61
N ILE A 40 14.92 -0.92 -0.05
CA ILE A 40 15.36 -1.74 1.10
C ILE A 40 16.65 -2.51 0.80
N PRO A 41 16.71 -3.39 -0.24
CA PRO A 41 17.94 -4.12 -0.53
C PRO A 41 19.07 -3.17 -0.93
N THR A 42 18.80 -2.11 -1.70
CA THR A 42 19.84 -1.15 -2.09
C THR A 42 20.50 -0.51 -0.87
N VAL A 43 19.72 0.00 0.09
CA VAL A 43 20.27 0.62 1.30
C VAL A 43 21.00 -0.42 2.15
N LEU A 44 20.44 -1.62 2.32
CA LEU A 44 21.11 -2.71 3.04
C LEU A 44 22.47 -3.05 2.42
N TYR A 45 22.53 -3.24 1.10
CA TYR A 45 23.79 -3.55 0.41
C TYR A 45 24.79 -2.40 0.46
N ILE A 46 24.34 -1.15 0.39
CA ILE A 46 25.22 0.01 0.54
C ILE A 46 25.82 0.03 1.95
N VAL A 47 24.99 -0.05 2.99
CA VAL A 47 25.46 -0.01 4.38
C VAL A 47 26.40 -1.18 4.66
N TRP A 48 26.03 -2.38 4.21
CA TRP A 48 26.89 -3.56 4.30
C TRP A 48 28.23 -3.35 3.59
N GLY A 49 28.21 -2.89 2.33
CA GLY A 49 29.42 -2.65 1.55
C GLY A 49 30.32 -1.58 2.15
N VAL A 50 29.74 -0.53 2.73
CA VAL A 50 30.50 0.51 3.43
C VAL A 50 31.16 -0.05 4.69
N MET A 51 30.44 -0.84 5.48
CA MET A 51 31.01 -1.52 6.66
C MET A 51 32.15 -2.46 6.26
N GLU A 52 31.97 -3.25 5.20
CA GLU A 52 33.00 -4.15 4.65
C GLU A 52 34.27 -3.37 4.30
N VAL A 53 34.16 -2.31 3.48
CA VAL A 53 35.29 -1.47 3.08
C VAL A 53 35.97 -0.80 4.28
N ALA A 54 35.19 -0.29 5.24
CA ALA A 54 35.74 0.35 6.44
C ALA A 54 36.51 -0.62 7.35
N SER A 55 36.18 -1.91 7.29
CA SER A 55 36.84 -2.97 8.06
C SER A 55 38.11 -3.52 7.42
N VAL A 56 38.38 -3.20 6.15
CA VAL A 56 39.60 -3.62 5.47
C VAL A 56 40.80 -2.91 6.10
N PRO A 57 41.75 -3.66 6.70
CA PRO A 57 42.94 -3.05 7.27
C PRO A 57 43.82 -2.48 6.15
N ILE A 58 44.20 -1.21 6.29
CA ILE A 58 45.17 -0.58 5.40
C ILE A 58 46.53 -1.23 5.69
N ALA A 59 47.04 -2.03 4.76
CA ALA A 59 48.38 -2.59 4.87
C ALA A 59 49.38 -1.43 4.92
N GLN A 60 50.14 -1.36 6.03
CA GLN A 60 51.25 -0.43 6.23
C GLN A 60 52.47 -0.91 5.44
#